data_AF-A0A3D2B5Q8-F1
#
_entry.id   AF-A0A3D2B5Q8-F1
#
_cell.length_a   1.000
_cell.length_b   1.000
_cell.length_c   1.000
_cell.angle_alpha   90.00
_cell.angle_beta   90.00
_cell.angle_gamma   90.00
#
_symmetry.space_group_name_H-M   'P 1'
#
loop_
_entity.id
_entity.type
_entity.pdbx_description
1 polymer ?
#
loop_
_entity_poly.entity_id
_entity_poly.type
_entity_poly.pdbx_seq_one_letter_code
_entity_poly.pdbx_strand_id
1 'polypeptide(L)'
;MSRIPQQLTMGVVIGNRGFFPSYLVAEAREQAIALFGRLGINTIMLDPSQTELGGVETRQDAKACAELFRAHRDSIHGVVVLLPNFGDEKAIAETLRLSGLNVPVLVQAEEDNLDKMGLATRRDSFCGKISLCNNLRQYGIPFTLTTQHVCALNGEVFAQDLQRFEQVCRVVSSMRGVRVGAIGARPAGFNTVRYSEKLLERLGIAVETLELSEVF
;
A
#
# COMPACT_ATOMS: atom_id res chain seq x y z
N MET A 1 19.05 8.97 -17.36
CA MET A 1 18.01 9.61 -16.53
C MET A 1 17.63 8.65 -15.42
N SER A 2 17.61 9.12 -14.17
CA SER A 2 17.21 8.31 -13.01
C SER A 2 15.79 7.77 -13.22
N ARG A 3 15.59 6.44 -13.11
CA ARG A 3 14.27 5.80 -13.10
C ARG A 3 13.55 5.95 -11.75
N ILE A 4 14.17 6.60 -10.77
CA ILE A 4 13.58 6.79 -9.44
C ILE A 4 12.54 7.91 -9.53
N PRO A 5 11.26 7.64 -9.22
CA PRO A 5 10.21 8.65 -9.26
C PRO A 5 10.52 9.75 -8.24
N GLN A 6 10.43 11.02 -8.66
CA GLN A 6 10.62 12.18 -7.78
C GLN A 6 9.39 12.39 -6.88
N GLN A 7 8.19 12.28 -7.46
CA GLN A 7 6.93 12.32 -6.74
C GLN A 7 6.24 10.96 -6.84
N LEU A 8 5.69 10.48 -5.73
CA LEU A 8 4.95 9.22 -5.69
C LEU A 8 3.45 9.46 -5.76
N THR A 9 2.75 8.45 -6.25
CA THR A 9 1.28 8.37 -6.23
C THR A 9 0.86 7.15 -5.45
N MET A 10 -0.02 7.35 -4.48
CA MET A 10 -0.60 6.30 -3.66
C MET A 10 -2.05 6.04 -4.03
N GLY A 11 -2.41 4.77 -4.18
CA GLY A 11 -3.81 4.37 -4.09
C GLY A 11 -4.24 4.49 -2.62
N VAL A 12 -5.37 5.14 -2.32
CA VAL A 12 -5.87 5.24 -0.95
C VAL A 12 -7.22 4.55 -0.86
N VAL A 13 -7.36 3.65 0.11
CA VAL A 13 -8.61 2.94 0.43
C VAL A 13 -9.07 3.38 1.80
N ILE A 14 -10.27 3.95 1.91
CA ILE A 14 -10.87 4.30 3.20
C ILE A 14 -11.92 3.24 3.54
N GLY A 15 -11.66 2.44 4.56
CA GLY A 15 -12.57 1.38 4.98
C GLY A 15 -13.80 1.91 5.71
N ASN A 16 -14.95 1.28 5.50
CA ASN A 16 -16.16 1.54 6.28
C ASN A 16 -16.92 0.25 6.60
N ARG A 17 -17.83 0.33 7.58
CA ARG A 17 -18.79 -0.73 7.91
C ARG A 17 -20.05 -0.10 8.49
N GLY A 18 -21.21 -0.48 7.98
CA GLY A 18 -22.49 0.22 8.20
C GLY A 18 -23.02 0.24 9.63
N PHE A 19 -22.42 -0.50 10.56
CA PHE A 19 -22.75 -0.39 12.01
C PHE A 19 -21.91 0.69 12.73
N PHE A 20 -20.94 1.30 12.07
CA PHE A 20 -20.10 2.37 12.60
C PHE A 20 -20.45 3.72 11.97
N PRO A 21 -20.14 4.85 12.64
CA PRO A 21 -20.51 6.16 12.15
C PRO A 21 -19.82 6.47 10.81
N SER A 22 -20.60 6.58 9.73
CA SER A 22 -20.06 6.77 8.37
C SER A 22 -19.43 8.15 8.17
N TYR A 23 -19.80 9.17 8.96
CA TYR A 23 -19.18 10.50 8.89
C TYR A 23 -17.65 10.46 9.12
N LEU A 24 -17.16 9.44 9.84
CA LEU A 24 -15.72 9.23 10.07
C LEU A 24 -14.96 8.98 8.75
N VAL A 25 -15.63 8.47 7.71
CA VAL A 25 -15.07 8.31 6.37
C VAL A 25 -14.81 9.67 5.72
N ALA A 26 -15.74 10.61 5.86
CA ALA A 26 -15.59 11.96 5.33
C ALA A 26 -14.47 12.71 6.06
N GLU A 27 -14.43 12.64 7.40
CA GLU A 27 -13.32 13.21 8.19
C GLU A 27 -11.96 12.64 7.76
N ALA A 28 -11.88 11.31 7.61
CA ALA A 28 -10.66 10.65 7.19
C ALA A 28 -10.20 11.05 5.79
N ARG A 29 -11.14 11.26 4.87
CA ARG A 29 -10.85 11.78 3.54
C ARG A 29 -10.23 13.16 3.61
N GLU A 30 -10.84 14.08 4.35
CA GLU A 30 -10.34 15.46 4.49
C GLU A 30 -8.93 15.47 5.09
N GLN A 31 -8.73 14.69 6.16
CA GLN A 31 -7.43 14.57 6.83
C GLN A 31 -6.37 13.93 5.92
N ALA A 32 -6.75 12.91 5.13
CA ALA A 32 -5.86 12.28 4.16
C ALA A 32 -5.45 13.26 3.06
N ILE A 33 -6.40 13.98 2.46
CA ILE A 33 -6.09 14.99 1.42
C ILE A 33 -5.10 16.03 1.97
N ALA A 34 -5.35 16.55 3.18
CA ALA A 34 -4.48 17.53 3.81
C ALA A 34 -3.08 16.96 4.10
N LEU A 35 -2.99 15.75 4.67
CA LEU A 35 -1.72 15.13 5.03
C LEU A 35 -0.89 14.77 3.80
N PHE A 36 -1.48 14.05 2.84
CA PHE A 36 -0.76 13.63 1.63
C PHE A 36 -0.34 14.84 0.80
N GLY A 37 -1.20 15.87 0.70
CA GLY A 37 -0.86 17.14 0.06
C GLY A 37 0.31 17.85 0.74
N ARG A 38 0.32 17.95 2.08
CA ARG A 38 1.44 18.50 2.86
C ARG A 38 2.76 17.75 2.61
N LEU A 39 2.69 16.43 2.43
CA LEU A 39 3.85 15.59 2.13
C LEU A 39 4.24 15.58 0.66
N GLY A 40 3.48 16.23 -0.22
CA GLY A 40 3.74 16.22 -1.66
C GLY A 40 3.47 14.89 -2.34
N ILE A 41 2.59 14.05 -1.77
CA ILE A 41 2.23 12.73 -2.29
C ILE A 41 0.94 12.84 -3.09
N ASN A 42 0.92 12.35 -4.33
CA ASN A 42 -0.29 12.28 -5.13
C ASN A 42 -1.19 11.13 -4.64
N THR A 43 -2.51 11.29 -4.73
CA THR A 43 -3.46 10.28 -4.27
C THR A 43 -4.47 9.92 -5.33
N ILE A 44 -4.81 8.63 -5.41
CA ILE A 44 -5.89 8.09 -6.22
C ILE A 44 -6.82 7.32 -5.27
N MET A 45 -8.04 7.80 -5.11
CA MET A 45 -9.02 7.22 -4.18
C MET A 45 -10.42 7.48 -4.69
N LEU A 46 -11.36 6.61 -4.31
CA LEU A 46 -12.77 6.83 -4.61
C LEU A 46 -13.26 8.14 -4.03
N ASP A 47 -14.19 8.81 -4.70
CA ASP A 47 -14.85 10.02 -4.20
C ASP A 47 -16.34 9.79 -3.89
N PRO A 48 -17.03 10.73 -3.21
CA PRO A 48 -18.44 10.57 -2.83
C PRO A 48 -19.43 10.39 -3.98
N SER A 49 -19.05 10.67 -5.24
CA SER A 49 -19.88 10.39 -6.41
C SER A 49 -19.79 8.94 -6.89
N GLN A 50 -18.77 8.19 -6.43
CA GLN A 50 -18.51 6.82 -6.85
C GLN A 50 -19.01 5.79 -5.83
N THR A 51 -18.86 6.08 -4.53
CA THR A 51 -19.34 5.26 -3.41
C THR A 51 -19.77 6.15 -2.24
N GLU A 52 -20.45 5.58 -1.23
CA GLU A 52 -20.87 6.33 -0.05
C GLU A 52 -19.67 7.00 0.63
N LEU A 53 -19.64 8.34 0.61
CA LEU A 53 -18.56 9.19 1.14
C LEU A 53 -17.17 8.90 0.56
N GLY A 54 -17.07 8.13 -0.54
CA GLY A 54 -15.80 7.63 -1.09
C GLY A 54 -15.19 6.47 -0.28
N GLY A 55 -15.96 5.82 0.60
CA GLY A 55 -15.54 4.67 1.39
C GLY A 55 -15.68 3.34 0.64
N VAL A 56 -15.07 2.29 1.19
CA VAL A 56 -15.19 0.90 0.75
C VAL A 56 -15.77 0.06 1.87
N GLU A 57 -16.97 -0.49 1.63
CA GLU A 57 -17.68 -1.33 2.59
C GLU A 57 -18.20 -2.62 1.95
N THR A 58 -18.69 -2.52 0.71
CA THR A 58 -19.29 -3.64 0.01
C THR A 58 -18.37 -4.20 -1.05
N ARG A 59 -18.72 -5.40 -1.53
CA ARG A 59 -18.06 -5.99 -2.70
C ARG A 59 -18.20 -5.13 -3.97
N GLN A 60 -19.27 -4.34 -4.08
CA GLN A 60 -19.46 -3.46 -5.24
C GLN A 60 -18.51 -2.27 -5.16
N ASP A 61 -18.34 -1.67 -3.97
CA ASP A 61 -17.35 -0.62 -3.73
C ASP A 61 -15.93 -1.14 -3.99
N ALA A 62 -15.66 -2.37 -3.57
CA ALA A 62 -14.38 -3.02 -3.80
C ALA A 62 -14.04 -3.16 -5.29
N LYS A 63 -15.04 -3.50 -6.12
CA LYS A 63 -14.89 -3.53 -7.58
C LYS A 63 -14.64 -2.14 -8.14
N ALA A 64 -15.41 -1.13 -7.72
CA ALA A 64 -15.24 0.25 -8.19
C ALA A 64 -13.84 0.77 -7.85
N CYS A 65 -13.36 0.54 -6.62
CA CYS A 65 -12.02 0.93 -6.21
C CYS A 65 -10.94 0.16 -6.98
N ALA A 66 -11.12 -1.15 -7.18
CA ALA A 66 -10.20 -1.97 -7.96
C ALA A 66 -10.12 -1.52 -9.42
N GLU A 67 -11.23 -1.13 -10.03
CA GLU A 67 -11.28 -0.61 -11.40
C GLU A 67 -10.57 0.73 -11.51
N LEU A 68 -10.79 1.64 -10.56
CA LEU A 68 -10.06 2.89 -10.46
C LEU A 68 -8.54 2.62 -10.35
N PHE A 69 -8.13 1.74 -9.44
CA PHE A 69 -6.72 1.42 -9.26
C PHE A 69 -6.11 0.78 -10.51
N ARG A 70 -6.85 -0.10 -11.18
CA ARG A 70 -6.42 -0.73 -12.43
C ARG A 70 -6.25 0.28 -13.56
N ALA A 71 -7.14 1.26 -13.67
CA ALA A 71 -7.04 2.34 -14.66
C ALA A 71 -5.78 3.21 -14.46
N HIS A 72 -5.25 3.25 -13.23
CA HIS A 72 -4.08 4.04 -12.86
C HIS A 72 -2.85 3.19 -12.47
N ARG A 73 -2.84 1.90 -12.84
CA ARG A 73 -1.86 0.91 -12.38
C ARG A 73 -0.39 1.28 -12.62
N ASP A 74 -0.11 1.99 -13.70
CA ASP A 74 1.26 2.38 -14.07
C ASP A 74 1.74 3.62 -13.29
N SER A 75 0.81 4.35 -12.66
CA SER A 75 1.11 5.53 -11.84
C SER A 75 1.12 5.23 -10.34
N ILE A 76 0.42 4.19 -9.87
CA ILE A 76 0.35 3.85 -8.44
C ILE A 76 1.63 3.12 -8.00
N HIS A 77 2.29 3.67 -6.98
CA HIS A 77 3.55 3.15 -6.43
C HIS A 77 3.37 2.37 -5.13
N GLY A 78 2.24 2.56 -4.45
CA GLY A 78 1.87 1.92 -3.19
C GLY A 78 0.38 2.11 -2.92
N VAL A 79 -0.17 1.29 -2.03
CA VAL A 79 -1.53 1.46 -1.53
C VAL A 79 -1.49 1.76 -0.03
N VAL A 80 -2.27 2.74 0.41
CA VAL A 80 -2.46 3.04 1.83
C VAL A 80 -3.92 2.76 2.17
N VAL A 81 -4.14 1.86 3.12
CA VAL A 81 -5.46 1.58 3.69
C VAL A 81 -5.62 2.38 4.97
N LEU A 82 -6.66 3.20 5.04
CA LEU A 82 -7.02 4.00 6.19
C LEU A 82 -8.29 3.40 6.82
N LEU A 83 -8.22 3.11 8.11
CA LEU A 83 -9.34 2.56 8.88
C LEU A 83 -9.80 3.60 9.90
N PRO A 84 -10.75 4.48 9.52
CA PRO A 84 -11.33 5.45 10.45
C PRO A 84 -12.30 4.82 11.45
N ASN A 85 -12.78 3.61 11.15
CA ASN A 85 -13.57 2.74 12.01
C ASN A 85 -13.21 1.26 11.73
N PHE A 86 -13.99 0.32 12.23
CA PHE A 86 -13.90 -1.10 11.89
C PHE A 86 -14.36 -1.34 10.44
N GLY A 87 -13.52 -0.95 9.47
CA GLY A 87 -13.80 -1.14 8.05
C GLY A 87 -13.96 -2.61 7.64
N ASP A 88 -14.71 -2.86 6.58
CA ASP A 88 -14.96 -4.21 6.09
C ASP A 88 -13.70 -4.87 5.52
N GLU A 89 -13.15 -5.84 6.24
CA GLU A 89 -11.90 -6.51 5.88
C GLU A 89 -11.99 -7.27 4.55
N LYS A 90 -13.18 -7.73 4.17
CA LYS A 90 -13.39 -8.49 2.94
C LYS A 90 -13.42 -7.57 1.73
N ALA A 91 -14.17 -6.48 1.81
CA ALA A 91 -14.23 -5.48 0.73
C ALA A 91 -12.84 -4.87 0.45
N ILE A 92 -12.07 -4.55 1.49
CA ILE A 92 -10.71 -4.01 1.33
C ILE A 92 -9.77 -5.06 0.72
N ALA A 93 -9.78 -6.31 1.21
CA ALA A 93 -8.94 -7.36 0.63
C ALA A 93 -9.33 -7.70 -0.82
N GLU A 94 -10.63 -7.69 -1.14
CA GLU A 94 -11.11 -7.87 -2.51
C GLU A 94 -10.68 -6.72 -3.42
N THR A 95 -10.70 -5.47 -2.94
CA THR A 95 -10.18 -4.31 -3.68
C THR A 95 -8.75 -4.55 -4.14
N LEU A 96 -7.87 -4.90 -3.20
CA LEU A 96 -6.46 -5.15 -3.48
C LEU A 96 -6.28 -6.32 -4.46
N ARG A 97 -6.97 -7.44 -4.24
CA ARG A 97 -6.89 -8.61 -5.13
C ARG A 97 -7.37 -8.30 -6.54
N LEU A 98 -8.53 -7.66 -6.68
CA LEU A 98 -9.16 -7.39 -7.97
C LEU A 98 -8.42 -6.31 -8.76
N SER A 99 -7.74 -5.39 -8.09
CA SER A 99 -6.94 -4.34 -8.74
C SER A 99 -5.79 -4.90 -9.58
N GLY A 100 -5.29 -6.08 -9.22
CA GLY A 100 -4.10 -6.69 -9.83
C GLY A 100 -2.82 -5.89 -9.61
N LEU A 101 -2.82 -4.94 -8.67
CA LEU A 101 -1.63 -4.20 -8.29
C LEU A 101 -0.68 -5.09 -7.51
N ASN A 102 0.61 -5.03 -7.86
CA ASN A 102 1.68 -5.75 -7.15
C ASN A 102 2.60 -4.78 -6.39
N VAL A 103 2.02 -3.75 -5.76
CA VAL A 103 2.73 -2.66 -5.05
C VAL A 103 2.71 -2.87 -3.53
N PRO A 104 3.60 -2.23 -2.76
CA PRO A 104 3.54 -2.25 -1.30
C PRO A 104 2.20 -1.75 -0.77
N VAL A 105 1.75 -2.30 0.36
CA VAL A 105 0.53 -1.90 1.06
C VAL A 105 0.87 -1.45 2.48
N LEU A 106 0.37 -0.29 2.92
CA LEU A 106 0.45 0.20 4.30
C LEU A 106 -0.95 0.20 4.94
N VAL A 107 -1.07 -0.27 6.17
CA VAL A 107 -2.35 -0.28 6.91
C VAL A 107 -2.27 0.63 8.14
N GLN A 108 -3.09 1.68 8.14
CA GLN A 108 -3.29 2.60 9.26
C GLN A 108 -4.68 2.37 9.89
N ALA A 109 -4.77 2.63 11.20
CA ALA A 109 -6.03 2.66 11.93
C ALA A 109 -6.05 3.87 12.87
N GLU A 110 -7.18 4.59 12.84
CA GLU A 110 -7.38 5.84 13.57
C GLU A 110 -7.59 5.58 15.05
N GLU A 111 -6.93 6.31 15.93
CA GLU A 111 -7.12 6.12 17.36
C GLU A 111 -8.52 6.50 17.83
N ASP A 112 -9.06 5.72 18.77
CA ASP A 112 -10.31 6.06 19.45
C ASP A 112 -10.10 7.23 20.42
N ASN A 113 -11.11 8.06 20.56
CA ASN A 113 -11.16 9.05 21.64
C ASN A 113 -11.84 8.40 22.86
N LEU A 114 -11.10 8.27 23.96
CA LEU A 114 -11.54 7.58 25.18
C LEU A 114 -12.83 8.17 25.77
N ASP A 115 -13.10 9.46 25.55
CA ASP A 115 -14.31 10.14 26.03
C ASP A 115 -15.49 10.00 25.04
N LYS A 116 -15.26 9.40 23.87
CA LYS A 116 -16.24 9.28 22.77
C LYS A 116 -16.40 7.84 22.28
N MET A 117 -16.55 6.90 23.21
CA MET A 117 -16.75 5.47 22.92
C MET A 117 -18.24 5.06 22.72
N GLY A 118 -19.14 6.03 22.56
CA GLY A 118 -20.55 5.77 22.33
C GLY A 118 -20.85 5.25 20.91
N LEU A 119 -22.05 4.69 20.69
CA LEU A 119 -22.47 4.16 19.39
C LEU A 119 -22.33 5.17 18.24
N ALA A 120 -22.56 6.45 18.52
CA ALA A 120 -22.50 7.52 17.53
C ALA A 120 -21.07 7.99 17.20
N THR A 121 -20.05 7.57 17.95
CA THR A 121 -18.69 8.16 17.87
C THR A 121 -17.55 7.15 17.91
N ARG A 122 -17.79 5.91 18.37
CA ARG A 122 -16.77 4.85 18.48
C ARG A 122 -16.24 4.45 17.10
N ARG A 123 -14.95 4.14 17.03
CA ARG A 123 -14.28 3.70 15.80
C ARG A 123 -14.08 2.19 15.77
N ASP A 124 -13.59 1.60 16.86
CA ASP A 124 -13.09 0.20 16.92
C ASP A 124 -12.11 -0.14 15.79
N SER A 125 -11.36 0.86 15.31
CA SER A 125 -10.49 0.76 14.13
C SER A 125 -9.37 -0.27 14.32
N PHE A 126 -8.87 -0.44 15.55
CA PHE A 126 -7.79 -1.38 15.84
C PHE A 126 -8.26 -2.84 15.63
N CYS A 127 -9.47 -3.16 16.07
CA CYS A 127 -10.09 -4.45 15.81
C CYS A 127 -10.25 -4.68 14.31
N GLY A 128 -10.70 -3.65 13.57
CA GLY A 128 -10.74 -3.66 12.11
C GLY A 128 -9.38 -3.93 11.47
N LYS A 129 -8.31 -3.31 11.98
CA LYS A 129 -6.94 -3.52 11.51
C LYS A 129 -6.47 -4.95 11.72
N ILE A 130 -6.76 -5.55 12.87
CA ILE A 130 -6.43 -6.95 13.16
C ILE A 130 -7.16 -7.87 12.17
N SER A 131 -8.47 -7.67 11.98
CA SER A 131 -9.28 -8.45 11.04
C SER A 131 -8.80 -8.32 9.60
N LEU A 132 -8.53 -7.09 9.15
CA LEU A 132 -7.97 -6.82 7.82
C LEU A 132 -6.62 -7.51 7.63
N CYS A 133 -5.68 -7.32 8.55
CA CYS A 133 -4.35 -7.90 8.43
C CYS A 133 -4.40 -9.43 8.40
N ASN A 134 -5.30 -10.05 9.18
CA ASN A 134 -5.54 -11.48 9.12
C ASN A 134 -6.06 -11.91 7.74
N ASN A 135 -7.00 -11.15 7.17
CA ASN A 135 -7.53 -11.43 5.84
C ASN A 135 -6.46 -11.25 4.75
N LEU A 136 -5.65 -10.19 4.79
CA LEU A 136 -4.54 -9.98 3.85
C LEU A 136 -3.54 -11.14 3.88
N ARG A 137 -3.22 -11.68 5.06
CA ARG A 137 -2.39 -12.89 5.19
C ARG A 137 -3.02 -14.10 4.49
N GLN A 138 -4.32 -14.33 4.69
CA GLN A 138 -5.02 -15.44 4.02
C GLN A 138 -5.05 -15.30 2.50
N TYR A 139 -5.07 -14.07 1.99
CA TYR A 139 -5.03 -13.77 0.56
C TYR A 139 -3.61 -13.79 -0.03
N GLY A 140 -2.58 -13.94 0.80
CA GLY A 140 -1.18 -13.87 0.37
C GLY A 140 -0.75 -12.47 -0.08
N ILE A 141 -1.41 -11.42 0.42
CA ILE A 141 -1.11 -10.02 0.10
C ILE A 141 -0.13 -9.47 1.15
N PRO A 142 1.12 -9.14 0.79
CA PRO A 142 2.07 -8.54 1.72
C PRO A 142 1.63 -7.14 2.14
N PHE A 143 1.84 -6.79 3.40
CA PHE A 143 1.54 -5.46 3.94
C PHE A 143 2.57 -5.03 4.97
N THR A 144 2.63 -3.71 5.18
CA THR A 144 3.41 -3.01 6.19
C THR A 144 2.45 -2.37 7.18
N LEU A 145 2.89 -2.24 8.43
CA LEU A 145 2.12 -1.61 9.50
C LEU A 145 2.75 -0.27 9.88
N THR A 146 1.92 0.64 10.37
CA THR A 146 2.37 1.83 11.11
C THR A 146 3.19 1.43 12.34
N THR A 147 4.04 2.36 12.81
CA THR A 147 4.88 2.18 14.01
C THR A 147 4.04 1.85 15.25
N GLN A 148 2.86 2.47 15.36
CA GLN A 148 1.91 2.23 16.45
C GLN A 148 0.72 1.39 15.98
N HIS A 149 0.07 0.69 16.92
CA HIS A 149 -1.13 -0.11 16.66
C HIS A 149 -2.26 0.72 16.05
N VAL A 150 -2.50 1.89 16.64
CA VAL A 150 -3.35 2.97 16.14
C VAL A 150 -2.55 4.27 16.17
N CYS A 151 -2.92 5.23 15.34
CA CYS A 151 -2.36 6.58 15.35
C CYS A 151 -3.31 7.53 14.64
N ALA A 152 -3.36 8.79 15.08
CA ALA A 152 -4.16 9.80 14.42
C ALA A 152 -3.72 10.04 12.96
N LEU A 153 -4.68 10.10 12.05
CA LEU A 153 -4.50 10.37 10.62
C LEU A 153 -3.84 11.72 10.36
N ASN A 154 -4.11 12.73 11.20
CA ASN A 154 -3.47 14.04 11.13
C ASN A 154 -2.21 14.16 12.01
N GLY A 155 -1.81 13.07 12.67
CA GLY A 155 -0.70 13.05 13.60
C GLY A 155 0.67 12.92 12.94
N GLU A 156 1.70 13.42 13.63
CA GLU A 156 3.09 13.35 13.14
C GLU A 156 3.63 11.91 13.10
N VAL A 157 3.11 11.00 13.94
CA VAL A 157 3.48 9.57 13.89
C VAL A 157 3.13 8.99 12.53
N PHE A 158 1.91 9.22 12.05
CA PHE A 158 1.49 8.70 10.75
C PHE A 158 2.21 9.39 9.59
N ALA A 159 2.47 10.70 9.70
CA ALA A 159 3.27 11.43 8.71
C ALA A 159 4.67 10.81 8.53
N GLN A 160 5.34 10.46 9.62
CA GLN A 160 6.65 9.79 9.59
C GLN A 160 6.56 8.37 9.01
N ASP A 161 5.50 7.62 9.34
CA ASP A 161 5.27 6.29 8.78
C ASP A 161 5.04 6.36 7.27
N LEU A 162 4.27 7.35 6.78
CA LEU A 162 4.09 7.58 5.35
C LEU A 162 5.42 7.92 4.66
N GLN A 163 6.24 8.81 5.22
CA GLN A 163 7.54 9.15 4.66
C GLN A 163 8.47 7.93 4.56
N ARG A 164 8.46 7.05 5.58
CA ARG A 164 9.21 5.78 5.53
C ARG A 164 8.64 4.86 4.45
N PHE A 165 7.32 4.75 4.38
CA PHE A 165 6.63 3.93 3.38
C PHE A 165 6.90 4.41 1.95
N GLU A 166 7.00 5.72 1.71
CA GLU A 166 7.43 6.27 0.42
C GLU A 166 8.81 5.75 -0.01
N GLN A 167 9.76 5.63 0.93
CA GLN A 167 11.08 5.08 0.61
C GLN A 167 10.99 3.60 0.21
N VAL A 168 10.15 2.82 0.90
CA VAL A 168 9.86 1.43 0.51
C VAL A 168 9.27 1.37 -0.91
N CYS A 169 8.28 2.22 -1.20
CA CYS A 169 7.68 2.33 -2.54
C CYS A 169 8.70 2.72 -3.62
N ARG A 170 9.63 3.64 -3.34
CA ARG A 170 10.72 4.02 -4.28
C ARG A 170 11.63 2.85 -4.56
N VAL A 171 12.07 2.12 -3.53
CA VAL A 171 12.92 0.94 -3.69
C VAL A 171 12.21 -0.13 -4.51
N VAL A 172 10.99 -0.50 -4.13
CA VAL A 172 10.23 -1.54 -4.84
C VAL A 172 9.96 -1.14 -6.30
N SER A 173 9.58 0.11 -6.54
CA SER A 173 9.34 0.61 -7.91
C SER A 173 10.62 0.62 -8.75
N SER A 174 11.76 0.98 -8.16
CA SER A 174 13.05 1.04 -8.86
C SER A 174 13.68 -0.33 -9.09
N MET A 175 13.35 -1.33 -8.24
CA MET A 175 13.82 -2.70 -8.38
C MET A 175 13.07 -3.49 -9.48
N ARG A 176 11.88 -3.03 -9.88
CA ARG A 176 11.13 -3.64 -10.98
C ARG A 176 11.85 -3.46 -12.31
N GLY A 177 12.12 -4.57 -13.00
CA GLY A 177 12.78 -4.54 -14.30
C GLY A 177 14.27 -4.19 -14.22
N VAL A 178 14.90 -4.39 -13.06
CA VAL A 178 16.36 -4.31 -12.93
C VAL A 178 17.02 -5.35 -13.83
N ARG A 179 18.16 -4.96 -14.43
CA ARG A 179 19.02 -5.85 -15.20
C ARG A 179 20.38 -5.88 -14.54
N VAL A 180 20.89 -7.08 -14.26
CA VAL A 180 22.20 -7.31 -13.66
C VAL A 180 23.14 -7.80 -14.75
N GLY A 181 24.16 -7.01 -15.07
CA GLY A 181 25.26 -7.45 -15.93
C GLY A 181 26.31 -8.19 -15.12
N ALA A 182 26.51 -9.48 -15.37
CA ALA A 182 27.57 -10.28 -14.77
C ALA A 182 28.72 -10.44 -15.77
N ILE A 183 29.96 -10.15 -15.35
CA ILE A 183 31.15 -10.31 -16.20
C ILE A 183 31.91 -11.55 -15.76
N GLY A 184 31.96 -12.55 -16.64
CA GLY A 184 32.58 -13.85 -16.39
C GLY A 184 31.85 -14.70 -15.34
N ALA A 185 32.46 -15.83 -15.00
CA ALA A 185 31.91 -16.76 -14.03
C ALA A 185 32.18 -16.32 -12.58
N ARG A 186 31.29 -16.72 -11.65
CA ARG A 186 31.54 -16.52 -10.21
C ARG A 186 32.81 -17.25 -9.75
N PRO A 187 33.48 -16.78 -8.68
CA PRO A 187 34.58 -17.52 -8.06
C PRO A 187 34.16 -18.92 -7.59
N ALA A 188 34.92 -19.95 -7.97
CA ALA A 188 34.59 -21.35 -7.69
C ALA A 188 34.46 -21.65 -6.18
N GLY A 189 35.39 -21.13 -5.38
CA GLY A 189 35.48 -21.35 -3.93
C GLY A 189 34.43 -20.61 -3.08
N PHE A 190 33.64 -19.71 -3.66
CA PHE A 190 32.69 -18.87 -2.91
C PHE A 190 31.26 -19.32 -3.18
N ASN A 191 30.72 -20.16 -2.30
CA ASN A 191 29.32 -20.61 -2.39
C ASN A 191 28.33 -19.52 -1.94
N THR A 192 28.78 -18.55 -1.15
CA THR A 192 27.97 -17.42 -0.65
C THR A 192 27.51 -16.47 -1.75
N VAL A 193 28.15 -16.50 -2.93
CA VAL A 193 27.77 -15.69 -4.10
C VAL A 193 26.96 -16.50 -5.13
N ARG A 194 26.48 -17.70 -4.78
CA ARG A 194 25.54 -18.44 -5.63
C ARG A 194 24.19 -17.72 -5.62
N TYR A 195 23.56 -17.66 -6.79
CA TYR A 195 22.23 -17.12 -6.97
C TYR A 195 21.46 -17.98 -7.99
N SER A 196 20.14 -17.79 -8.08
CA SER A 196 19.31 -18.46 -9.07
C SER A 196 18.70 -17.43 -9.99
N GLU A 197 19.16 -17.40 -11.25
CA GLU A 197 18.60 -16.55 -12.30
C GLU A 197 17.10 -16.78 -12.47
N LYS A 198 16.64 -18.03 -12.34
CA LYS A 198 15.22 -18.38 -12.36
C LYS A 198 14.42 -17.73 -11.23
N LEU A 199 15.00 -17.57 -10.03
CA LEU A 199 14.34 -16.87 -8.93
C LEU A 199 14.36 -15.36 -9.14
N LEU A 200 15.46 -14.81 -9.68
CA LEU A 200 15.56 -13.40 -10.02
C LEU A 200 14.55 -13.01 -11.12
N GLU A 201 14.39 -13.83 -12.16
CA GLU A 201 13.42 -13.60 -13.24
C GLU A 201 11.98 -13.57 -12.72
N ARG A 202 11.64 -14.44 -11.76
CA ARG A 202 10.31 -14.41 -11.09
C ARG A 202 10.06 -13.13 -10.30
N LEU A 203 11.12 -12.44 -9.89
CA LEU A 203 11.07 -11.13 -9.24
C LEU A 203 11.16 -9.97 -10.24
N GLY A 204 11.21 -10.26 -11.55
CA GLY A 204 11.37 -9.27 -12.61
C GLY A 204 12.78 -8.70 -12.72
N ILE A 205 13.79 -9.45 -12.26
CA ILE A 205 15.20 -9.10 -12.36
C ILE A 205 15.87 -10.02 -13.38
N ALA A 206 16.32 -9.46 -14.49
CA ALA A 206 17.04 -10.21 -15.51
C ALA A 206 18.55 -10.18 -15.22
N VAL A 207 19.23 -11.31 -15.44
CA VAL A 207 20.69 -11.40 -15.39
C VAL A 207 21.20 -11.62 -16.80
N GLU A 208 22.16 -10.80 -17.22
CA GLU A 208 22.83 -10.92 -18.51
C GLU A 208 24.30 -11.18 -18.24
N THR A 209 24.81 -12.32 -18.71
CA THR A 209 26.22 -12.67 -18.52
C THR A 209 27.01 -12.30 -19.77
N LEU A 210 28.08 -11.55 -19.58
CA LEU A 210 29.07 -11.21 -20.59
C LEU A 210 30.32 -12.06 -20.37
N GLU A 211 30.81 -12.70 -21.42
CA GLU A 211 32.05 -13.48 -21.35
C GLU A 211 33.23 -12.54 -21.10
N LEU A 212 34.21 -12.97 -20.29
CA LEU A 212 35.35 -12.10 -19.96
C LEU A 212 36.17 -11.73 -21.22
N SER A 213 36.21 -12.62 -22.20
CA SER A 213 36.87 -12.40 -23.49
C SER A 213 36.19 -11.35 -24.37
N GLU A 214 34.95 -10.95 -24.08
CA GLU A 214 34.23 -9.91 -24.85
C GLU A 214 34.48 -8.50 -24.31
N VAL A 215 35.12 -8.39 -23.13
CA VAL A 215 35.47 -7.11 -22.48
C VAL A 215 36.81 -6.56 -22.95
N PHE A 216 37.70 -7.42 -23.46
CA PHE A 216 39.07 -7.11 -23.87
C PHE A 216 39.25 -7.33 -25.38
#